data_AF-A0A962GCX4-F1
#
_entry.id   AF-A0A962GCX4-F1
#
_cell.length_a   1.000
_cell.length_b   1.000
_cell.length_c   1.000
_cell.angle_alpha   90.00
_cell.angle_beta   90.00
_cell.angle_gamma   90.00
#
_symmetry.space_group_name_H-M   'P 1'
#
loop_
_entity.id
_entity.type
_entity.pdbx_description
1 polymer ?
#
loop_
_entity_poly.entity_id
_entity_poly.type
_entity_poly.pdbx_seq_one_letter_code
_entity_poly.pdbx_strand_id
1 'polypeptide(L)'
;GICRLFGSEDADPGAAIGLSEDTGGSQTEYGTVIGTPRYMSPEQAQGRSDELGPHSDQCALGLMLFEIVTLKAPFEGNTALEVMKNAAAGRRAGFSHAFERRPIAAPLRAIIERATRYDPQQRYASVRELADDLRRYLRGEAVHALPDSPWQRAQRFVGRHRQGMLLSLLGLIAMTALGISALMWRHNQLTHAAQARESLERDFIEHVAREGDKLQLRLVLLQSELESLALAATQLVQYGVPDPTARIYWAEDFDNAATRPADFALQPALGREASMQSAVWSTAGDVERKSVQPLVQRLHHLRGYRNELLDLTRRNLGGGQYADGLLELKLVLEQGLFMRYPGRAVESAEDLRTSRWYEDIRQQPKSNWGTPYLDSEGDDVLLPLSAPMRDPDGKFLGALSMDLALDFVAHNLLRTEDDDALILLDAEAKVLAAEDLLRSDTTAKRVKALTPFGDEALRAAFRDDEVGAVATRAFGRAEIIAFDHIDPLGWILVLVAPDPDGP
;
A
#
# COMPACT_ATOMS: atom_id res chain seq x y z
N GLY A 1 19.83 46.55 -75.32
CA GLY A 1 21.05 47.32 -75.61
C GLY A 1 20.77 48.80 -75.71
N ILE A 2 21.21 49.57 -74.71
CA ILE A 2 20.93 51.01 -74.53
C ILE A 2 21.98 51.88 -75.26
N CYS A 3 22.37 51.50 -76.49
CA CYS A 3 23.17 52.34 -77.39
C CYS A 3 22.60 52.28 -78.81
N ARG A 4 22.33 53.46 -79.39
CA ARG A 4 21.89 53.64 -80.76
C ARG A 4 23.12 54.08 -81.57
N LEU A 5 23.40 53.42 -82.69
CA LEU A 5 24.44 53.85 -83.65
C LEU A 5 23.93 55.12 -84.35
N PHE A 6 24.70 56.21 -84.27
CA PHE A 6 24.43 57.45 -84.99
C PHE A 6 25.13 57.41 -86.35
N GLY A 7 24.35 57.50 -87.43
CA GLY A 7 24.79 57.38 -88.82
C GLY A 7 23.62 57.10 -89.77
N SER A 8 22.56 57.89 -89.68
CA SER A 8 21.52 58.00 -90.72
C SER A 8 21.04 59.45 -90.68
N GLU A 9 21.31 60.18 -91.75
CA GLU A 9 20.82 61.54 -91.95
C GLU A 9 19.29 61.56 -91.86
N ASP A 10 18.77 62.35 -90.94
CA ASP A 10 17.69 63.30 -91.19
C ASP A 10 17.68 64.29 -90.02
N ALA A 11 17.87 65.57 -90.36
CA ALA A 11 17.98 66.69 -89.45
C ALA A 11 16.59 67.27 -89.13
N ASP A 12 16.36 67.64 -87.87
CA ASP A 12 15.73 68.93 -87.52
C ASP A 12 16.15 69.35 -86.09
N PRO A 13 16.49 70.64 -85.84
CA PRO A 13 17.18 71.08 -84.63
C PRO A 13 16.24 71.70 -83.59
N GLY A 14 16.53 71.50 -82.31
CA GLY A 14 15.92 72.36 -81.28
C GLY A 14 15.92 71.76 -79.88
N ALA A 15 16.95 72.07 -79.09
CA ALA A 15 16.86 72.54 -77.70
C ALA A 15 18.21 72.36 -77.01
N ALA A 16 18.96 73.46 -76.93
CA ALA A 16 20.13 73.58 -76.08
C ALA A 16 19.72 73.60 -74.60
N ILE A 17 20.41 72.84 -73.76
CA ILE A 17 20.50 73.11 -72.31
C ILE A 17 21.98 73.04 -71.90
N GLY A 18 22.45 74.18 -71.41
CA GLY A 18 23.77 74.59 -70.95
C GLY A 18 24.77 73.53 -70.47
N LEU A 19 25.95 73.57 -71.09
CA LEU A 19 27.21 73.16 -70.51
C LEU A 19 27.88 74.40 -69.90
N SER A 20 28.22 74.33 -68.61
CA SER A 20 29.11 75.28 -67.95
C SER A 20 30.55 75.08 -68.43
N GLU A 21 31.18 76.18 -68.83
CA GLU A 21 32.53 76.28 -69.39
C GLU A 21 33.67 76.10 -68.37
N ASP A 22 34.84 75.85 -68.97
CA ASP A 22 36.22 76.03 -68.52
C ASP A 22 36.86 74.79 -67.84
N THR A 23 37.95 74.19 -68.35
CA THR A 23 39.14 74.80 -68.99
C THR A 23 39.82 73.85 -69.99
N GLY A 24 40.28 74.42 -71.12
CA GLY A 24 41.53 74.00 -71.79
C GLY A 24 41.41 72.93 -72.87
N GLY A 25 41.22 73.36 -74.12
CA GLY A 25 41.28 72.48 -75.28
C GLY A 25 42.70 72.04 -75.64
N SER A 26 42.81 70.81 -76.17
CA SER A 26 43.57 70.53 -77.40
C SER A 26 43.22 69.13 -77.92
N GLN A 27 42.82 69.07 -79.19
CA GLN A 27 42.92 67.93 -80.11
C GLN A 27 41.96 66.73 -79.94
N THR A 28 41.17 66.52 -80.99
CA THR A 28 40.60 65.22 -81.39
C THR A 28 41.72 64.25 -81.76
N GLU A 29 41.95 63.23 -80.93
CA GLU A 29 42.71 62.02 -81.28
C GLU A 29 41.77 60.87 -81.63
N TYR A 30 42.13 60.12 -82.68
CA TYR A 30 41.49 58.87 -83.11
C TYR A 30 41.41 57.86 -81.93
N GLY A 31 40.20 57.43 -81.56
CA GLY A 31 39.99 56.38 -80.55
C GLY A 31 39.11 56.76 -79.34
N THR A 32 38.28 57.80 -79.42
CA THR A 32 37.39 58.19 -78.31
C THR A 32 36.33 57.12 -78.05
N VAL A 33 36.44 56.43 -76.91
CA VAL A 33 35.44 55.47 -76.46
C VAL A 33 34.20 56.23 -76.00
N ILE A 34 33.09 56.07 -76.72
CA ILE A 34 31.79 56.68 -76.40
C ILE A 34 31.01 55.70 -75.51
N GLY A 35 30.79 56.09 -74.24
CA GLY A 35 29.99 55.37 -73.27
C GLY A 35 30.44 55.66 -71.82
N THR A 36 29.67 55.23 -70.82
CA THR A 36 30.08 55.28 -69.40
C THR A 36 30.81 53.98 -69.06
N PRO A 37 32.16 53.93 -69.03
CA PRO A 37 32.92 52.66 -68.97
C PRO A 37 32.64 51.83 -67.71
N ARG A 38 32.11 52.47 -66.67
CA ARG A 38 31.82 51.91 -65.35
C ARG A 38 30.70 50.86 -65.33
N TYR A 39 29.84 50.81 -66.34
CA TYR A 39 28.73 49.84 -66.45
C TYR A 39 28.84 48.91 -67.65
N MET A 40 29.96 48.97 -68.39
CA MET A 40 30.17 48.11 -69.54
C MET A 40 30.38 46.67 -69.07
N SER A 41 29.72 45.73 -69.75
CA SER A 41 30.07 44.32 -69.60
C SER A 41 31.47 44.03 -70.18
N PRO A 42 32.13 42.93 -69.80
CA PRO A 42 33.44 42.58 -70.33
C PRO A 42 33.50 42.53 -71.85
N GLU A 43 32.48 41.95 -72.49
CA GLU A 43 32.37 41.88 -73.95
C GLU A 43 32.21 43.27 -74.61
N GLN A 44 31.49 44.21 -73.96
CA GLN A 44 31.39 45.61 -74.40
C GLN A 44 32.72 46.33 -74.28
N ALA A 45 33.42 46.18 -73.15
CA ALA A 45 34.70 46.84 -72.90
C ALA A 45 35.85 46.29 -73.77
N GLN A 46 35.71 45.07 -74.29
CA GLN A 46 36.64 44.46 -75.25
C GLN A 46 36.33 44.81 -76.71
N GLY A 47 35.22 45.50 -76.99
CA GLY A 47 34.79 45.83 -78.35
C GLY A 47 34.24 44.65 -79.15
N ARG A 48 33.83 43.57 -78.48
CA ARG A 48 33.27 42.37 -79.13
C ARG A 48 31.80 42.60 -79.49
N SER A 49 31.58 43.37 -80.54
CA SER A 49 30.24 43.80 -80.97
C SER A 49 29.32 42.63 -81.33
N ASP A 50 29.88 41.52 -81.79
CA ASP A 50 29.14 40.30 -82.18
C ASP A 50 28.60 39.49 -80.98
N GLU A 51 29.13 39.73 -79.77
CA GLU A 51 28.73 39.05 -78.54
C GLU A 51 27.72 39.87 -77.71
N LEU A 52 27.31 41.05 -78.20
CA LEU A 52 26.39 41.94 -77.51
C LEU A 52 24.96 41.41 -77.57
N GLY A 53 24.34 41.24 -76.40
CA GLY A 53 22.98 40.72 -76.31
C GLY A 53 22.32 40.91 -74.94
N PRO A 54 21.22 40.21 -74.65
CA PRO A 54 20.51 40.33 -73.37
C PRO A 54 21.39 40.11 -72.13
N HIS A 55 22.44 39.30 -72.25
CA HIS A 55 23.41 39.05 -71.18
C HIS A 55 24.25 40.28 -70.83
N SER A 56 24.48 41.20 -71.77
CA SER A 56 25.18 42.46 -71.52
C SER A 56 24.32 43.42 -70.69
N ASP A 57 23.01 43.50 -71.00
CA ASP A 57 22.04 44.28 -70.21
C ASP A 57 21.90 43.71 -68.77
N GLN A 58 21.94 42.38 -68.60
CA GLN A 58 21.96 41.74 -67.28
C GLN A 58 23.22 42.09 -66.47
N CYS A 59 24.38 42.13 -67.13
CA CYS A 59 25.63 42.52 -66.50
C CYS A 59 25.58 43.98 -66.04
N ALA A 60 25.09 44.89 -66.90
CA ALA A 60 24.90 46.30 -66.54
C ALA A 60 23.95 46.45 -65.33
N LEU A 61 22.82 45.74 -65.30
CA LEU A 61 21.90 45.73 -64.16
C LEU A 61 22.55 45.14 -62.90
N GLY A 62 23.37 44.10 -63.03
CA GLY A 62 24.15 43.52 -61.94
C GLY A 62 25.20 44.49 -61.38
N LEU A 63 25.85 45.28 -62.24
CA LEU A 63 26.81 46.32 -61.86
C LEU A 63 26.12 47.53 -61.22
N MET A 64 24.94 47.93 -61.70
CA MET A 64 24.12 48.95 -61.02
C MET A 64 23.68 48.47 -59.64
N LEU A 65 23.20 47.22 -59.53
CA LEU A 65 22.85 46.63 -58.25
C LEU A 65 24.06 46.53 -57.31
N PHE A 66 25.24 46.19 -57.84
CA PHE A 66 26.49 46.21 -57.09
C PHE A 66 26.75 47.60 -56.50
N GLU A 67 26.65 48.65 -57.31
CA GLU A 67 26.90 50.02 -56.86
C GLU A 67 25.84 50.49 -55.86
N ILE A 68 24.56 50.15 -56.04
CA ILE A 68 23.50 50.48 -55.07
C ILE A 68 23.76 49.82 -53.72
N VAL A 69 24.21 48.55 -53.73
CA VAL A 69 24.39 47.75 -52.50
C VAL A 69 25.72 48.04 -51.82
N THR A 70 26.77 48.37 -52.56
CA THR A 70 28.10 48.65 -52.01
C THR A 70 28.37 50.14 -51.81
N LEU A 71 27.65 51.02 -52.53
CA LEU A 71 27.94 52.45 -52.68
C LEU A 71 29.36 52.73 -53.20
N LYS A 72 29.92 51.78 -53.96
CA LYS A 72 31.24 51.87 -54.60
C LYS A 72 31.11 51.67 -56.10
N ALA A 73 32.04 52.28 -56.83
CA ALA A 73 32.19 52.02 -58.26
C ALA A 73 32.47 50.51 -58.49
N PRO A 74 31.81 49.86 -59.46
CA PRO A 74 32.07 48.45 -59.78
C PRO A 74 33.49 48.18 -60.27
N PHE A 75 34.07 49.11 -61.02
CA PHE A 75 35.44 49.04 -61.53
C PHE A 75 36.21 50.26 -61.03
N GLU A 76 37.35 50.03 -60.37
CA GLU A 76 38.23 51.08 -59.85
C GLU A 76 39.29 51.46 -60.90
N GLY A 77 39.72 52.72 -60.90
CA GLY A 77 40.78 53.23 -61.80
C GLY A 77 40.90 54.74 -61.71
N ASN A 78 42.13 55.25 -61.86
CA ASN A 78 42.42 56.69 -61.84
C ASN A 78 42.20 57.34 -63.22
N THR A 79 42.08 56.52 -64.27
CA THR A 79 41.81 56.97 -65.65
C THR A 79 40.69 56.15 -66.29
N ALA A 80 39.99 56.74 -67.26
CA ALA A 80 38.93 56.04 -68.01
C ALA A 80 39.45 54.75 -68.70
N LEU A 81 40.71 54.78 -69.16
CA LEU A 81 41.38 53.62 -69.76
C LEU A 81 41.63 52.50 -68.74
N GLU A 82 41.99 52.82 -67.50
CA GLU A 82 42.14 51.84 -66.42
C GLU A 82 40.80 51.18 -66.05
N VAL A 83 39.75 51.98 -65.91
CA VAL A 83 38.38 51.50 -65.63
C VAL A 83 37.93 50.54 -66.73
N MET A 84 38.18 50.88 -67.99
CA MET A 84 37.84 50.04 -69.14
C MET A 84 38.67 48.77 -69.22
N LYS A 85 39.98 48.82 -68.93
CA LYS A 85 40.82 47.62 -68.80
C LYS A 85 40.30 46.68 -67.71
N ASN A 86 39.83 47.23 -66.59
CA ASN A 86 39.26 46.45 -65.50
C ASN A 86 37.89 45.86 -65.85
N ALA A 87 37.03 46.63 -66.55
CA ALA A 87 35.78 46.13 -67.09
C ALA A 87 36.01 45.00 -68.11
N ALA A 88 36.92 45.20 -69.06
CA ALA A 88 37.32 44.21 -70.06
C ALA A 88 37.90 42.94 -69.42
N ALA A 89 38.62 43.06 -68.29
CA ALA A 89 39.15 41.91 -67.56
C ALA A 89 38.15 41.28 -66.56
N GLY A 90 36.94 41.85 -66.42
CA GLY A 90 35.97 41.43 -65.41
C GLY A 90 36.43 41.62 -63.95
N ARG A 91 37.43 42.47 -63.72
CA ARG A 91 38.03 42.71 -62.40
C ARG A 91 37.20 43.73 -61.60
N ARG A 92 36.03 43.29 -61.15
CA ARG A 92 35.14 44.09 -60.29
C ARG A 92 35.71 44.23 -58.88
N ALA A 93 35.45 45.37 -58.24
CA ALA A 93 35.72 45.60 -56.83
C ALA A 93 35.03 44.54 -55.93
N GLY A 94 35.60 44.33 -54.74
CA GLY A 94 35.09 43.38 -53.76
C GLY A 94 33.80 43.83 -53.08
N PHE A 95 33.06 42.90 -52.47
CA PHE A 95 31.81 43.16 -51.75
C PHE A 95 32.01 43.77 -50.36
N SER A 96 32.71 44.90 -50.29
CA SER A 96 32.78 45.74 -49.10
C SER A 96 31.88 46.95 -49.26
N HIS A 97 30.97 47.14 -48.31
CA HIS A 97 30.12 48.32 -48.27
C HIS A 97 30.99 49.57 -48.01
N ALA A 98 30.70 50.70 -48.65
CA ALA A 98 31.45 51.96 -48.49
C ALA A 98 31.51 52.42 -47.03
N PHE A 99 30.46 52.10 -46.27
CA PHE A 99 30.46 52.18 -44.81
C PHE A 99 30.76 50.78 -44.24
N GLU A 100 31.99 50.56 -43.77
CA GLU A 100 32.53 49.24 -43.36
C GLU A 100 31.69 48.47 -42.32
N ARG A 101 30.74 49.14 -41.65
CA ARG A 101 29.87 48.56 -40.60
C ARG A 101 28.63 47.82 -41.10
N ARG A 102 28.40 47.70 -42.41
CA ARG A 102 27.19 47.04 -42.95
C ARG A 102 27.53 45.80 -43.78
N PRO A 103 27.28 44.58 -43.25
CA PRO A 103 27.48 43.37 -44.03
C PRO A 103 26.44 43.27 -45.15
N ILE A 104 26.90 42.97 -46.35
CA ILE A 104 26.03 42.70 -47.51
C ILE A 104 25.54 41.26 -47.39
N ALA A 105 24.21 41.06 -47.43
CA ALA A 105 23.61 39.73 -47.28
C ALA A 105 24.12 38.75 -48.36
N ALA A 106 24.48 37.52 -47.94
CA ALA A 106 25.05 36.51 -48.84
C ALA A 106 24.16 36.17 -50.07
N PRO A 107 22.81 36.08 -49.96
CA PRO A 107 21.96 35.88 -51.13
C PRO A 107 22.05 37.02 -52.14
N LEU A 108 22.14 38.27 -51.66
CA LEU A 108 22.25 39.45 -52.50
C LEU A 108 23.62 39.51 -53.20
N ARG A 109 24.69 39.13 -52.50
CA ARG A 109 26.03 38.93 -53.08
C ARG A 109 25.99 37.91 -54.21
N ALA A 110 25.39 36.74 -53.97
CA ALA A 110 25.29 35.67 -54.97
C ALA A 110 24.51 36.10 -56.22
N ILE A 111 23.43 36.89 -56.05
CA ILE A 111 22.67 37.46 -57.17
C ILE A 111 23.56 38.36 -58.03
N ILE A 112 24.31 39.27 -57.40
CA ILE A 112 25.20 40.22 -58.06
C ILE A 112 26.38 39.50 -58.73
N GLU A 113 26.99 38.52 -58.07
CA GLU A 113 28.04 37.68 -58.66
C GLU A 113 27.57 36.93 -59.89
N ARG A 114 26.39 36.31 -59.83
CA ARG A 114 25.81 35.59 -60.98
C ARG A 114 25.50 36.53 -62.13
N ALA A 115 24.92 37.71 -61.87
CA ALA A 115 24.59 38.69 -62.90
C ALA A 115 25.83 39.26 -63.62
N THR A 116 26.97 39.36 -62.93
CA THR A 116 28.20 39.98 -63.46
C THR A 116 29.30 38.98 -63.78
N ARG A 117 29.00 37.69 -63.98
CA ARG A 117 30.03 36.72 -64.36
C ARG A 117 30.70 37.12 -65.68
N TYR A 118 32.00 36.85 -65.80
CA TYR A 118 32.78 37.21 -66.98
C TYR A 118 32.17 36.61 -68.26
N ASP A 119 31.95 35.30 -68.25
CA ASP A 119 31.28 34.57 -69.32
C ASP A 119 29.75 34.85 -69.35
N PRO A 120 29.20 35.39 -70.46
CA PRO A 120 27.77 35.64 -70.62
C PRO A 120 26.88 34.42 -70.36
N GLN A 121 27.31 33.21 -70.73
CA GLN A 121 26.50 31.99 -70.60
C GLN A 121 26.29 31.56 -69.14
N GLN A 122 27.15 32.04 -68.24
CA GLN A 122 27.07 31.72 -66.81
C GLN A 122 26.19 32.71 -66.03
N ARG A 123 25.68 33.76 -66.69
CA ARG A 123 24.75 34.73 -66.11
C ARG A 123 23.33 34.14 -66.03
N TYR A 124 22.31 34.98 -65.82
CA TYR A 124 20.93 34.51 -65.82
C TYR A 124 20.48 34.21 -67.25
N ALA A 125 19.52 33.30 -67.44
CA ALA A 125 18.99 33.04 -68.78
C ALA A 125 18.17 34.23 -69.29
N SER A 126 17.59 35.02 -68.38
CA SER A 126 16.87 36.25 -68.70
C SER A 126 16.88 37.28 -67.56
N VAL A 127 16.54 38.53 -67.87
CA VAL A 127 16.32 39.59 -66.86
C VAL A 127 15.16 39.24 -65.90
N ARG A 128 14.19 38.43 -66.35
CA ARG A 128 13.08 37.97 -65.51
C ARG A 128 13.58 37.09 -64.36
N GLU A 129 14.50 36.17 -64.63
CA GLU A 129 15.10 35.32 -63.59
C GLU A 129 15.89 36.13 -62.57
N LEU A 130 16.65 37.12 -63.02
CA LEU A 130 17.33 38.08 -62.14
C LEU A 130 16.33 38.81 -61.23
N ALA A 131 15.22 39.30 -61.79
CA ALA A 131 14.18 39.97 -61.03
C ALA A 131 13.45 39.04 -60.04
N ASP A 132 13.24 37.78 -60.41
CA ASP A 132 12.59 36.79 -59.55
C ASP A 132 13.48 36.40 -58.36
N ASP A 133 14.80 36.28 -58.55
CA ASP A 133 15.74 36.09 -57.45
C ASP A 133 15.80 37.28 -56.49
N LEU A 134 15.72 38.52 -57.00
CA LEU A 134 15.59 39.72 -56.17
C LEU A 134 14.28 39.73 -55.36
N ARG A 135 13.16 39.35 -55.98
CA ARG A 135 11.86 39.23 -55.27
C ARG A 135 11.91 38.15 -54.19
N ARG A 136 12.53 37.01 -54.47
CA ARG A 136 12.76 35.93 -53.49
C ARG A 136 13.59 36.43 -52.31
N TYR A 137 14.67 37.16 -52.57
CA TYR A 137 15.47 37.80 -51.53
C TYR A 137 14.63 38.75 -50.64
N LEU A 138 13.84 39.65 -51.26
CA LEU A 138 12.99 40.59 -50.54
C LEU A 138 11.91 39.90 -49.69
N ARG A 139 11.45 38.71 -50.10
CA ARG A 139 10.48 37.89 -49.36
C ARG A 139 11.12 36.97 -48.31
N GLY A 140 12.45 37.02 -48.16
CA GLY A 140 13.19 36.12 -47.25
C GLY A 140 13.15 34.66 -47.70
N GLU A 141 12.96 34.40 -48.99
CA GLU A 141 12.92 33.07 -49.60
C GLU A 141 14.30 32.65 -50.14
N ALA A 142 14.45 31.37 -50.49
CA ALA A 142 15.68 30.86 -51.08
C ALA A 142 15.84 31.42 -52.51
N VAL A 143 16.96 32.07 -52.78
CA VAL A 143 17.30 32.57 -54.11
C VAL A 143 17.96 31.46 -54.93
N HIS A 144 17.74 31.42 -56.24
CA HIS A 144 18.35 30.41 -57.10
C HIS A 144 19.87 30.57 -57.21
N ALA A 145 20.38 31.79 -57.10
CA ALA A 145 21.82 32.06 -57.05
C ALA A 145 22.53 31.46 -55.82
N LEU A 146 21.79 31.16 -54.74
CA LEU A 146 22.30 30.57 -53.50
C LEU A 146 21.21 29.69 -52.87
N PRO A 147 21.04 28.44 -53.35
CA PRO A 147 19.98 27.57 -52.87
C PRO A 147 20.17 27.22 -51.38
N ASP A 148 19.11 27.34 -50.59
CA ASP A 148 19.11 26.98 -49.18
C ASP A 148 19.47 25.49 -48.95
N SER A 149 20.21 25.24 -47.87
CA SER A 149 20.41 23.89 -47.34
C SER A 149 19.10 23.32 -46.74
N PRO A 150 18.94 21.98 -46.64
CA PRO A 150 17.75 21.37 -46.04
C PRO A 150 17.50 21.83 -44.60
N TRP A 151 18.55 22.15 -43.84
CA TRP A 151 18.46 22.71 -42.49
C TRP A 151 17.90 24.14 -42.47
N GLN A 152 18.34 25.00 -43.38
CA GLN A 152 17.84 26.38 -43.49
C GLN A 152 16.35 26.41 -43.88
N ARG A 153 15.92 25.46 -44.71
CA ARG A 153 14.49 25.27 -45.05
C ARG A 153 13.66 24.87 -43.83
N ALA A 154 14.16 23.91 -43.03
CA ALA A 154 13.50 23.50 -41.79
C ALA A 154 13.38 24.66 -40.79
N GLN A 155 14.43 25.46 -40.62
CA GLN A 155 14.43 26.63 -39.75
C GLN A 155 13.39 27.68 -40.18
N ARG A 156 13.30 27.96 -41.49
CA ARG A 156 12.27 28.87 -42.03
C ARG A 156 10.85 28.30 -41.87
N PHE A 157 10.68 26.99 -42.01
CA PHE A 157 9.39 26.33 -41.80
C PHE A 157 8.90 26.43 -40.34
N VAL A 158 9.80 26.18 -39.38
CA VAL A 158 9.54 26.37 -37.93
C VAL A 158 9.17 27.82 -37.63
N GLY A 159 9.93 28.78 -38.19
CA GLY A 159 9.64 30.22 -38.01
C GLY A 159 8.27 30.64 -38.54
N ARG A 160 7.83 30.07 -39.67
CA ARG A 160 6.52 30.34 -40.28
C ARG A 160 5.35 29.71 -39.51
N HIS A 161 5.56 28.55 -38.86
CA HIS A 161 4.50 27.81 -38.17
C HIS A 161 4.61 27.81 -36.63
N ARG A 162 5.30 28.80 -36.05
CA ARG A 162 5.60 28.86 -34.60
C ARG A 162 4.38 28.67 -33.70
N GLN A 163 3.22 29.24 -34.04
CA GLN A 163 2.00 29.14 -33.24
C GLN A 163 1.42 27.73 -33.29
N GLY A 164 1.37 27.11 -34.48
CA GLY A 164 0.92 25.72 -34.63
C GLY A 164 1.81 24.75 -33.89
N MET A 165 3.14 24.89 -34.00
CA MET A 165 4.09 24.04 -33.27
C MET A 165 3.96 24.17 -31.75
N LEU A 166 3.78 25.40 -31.24
CA LEU A 166 3.57 25.62 -29.80
C LEU A 166 2.27 24.97 -29.31
N LEU A 167 1.17 25.10 -30.06
CA LEU A 167 -0.11 24.47 -29.69
C LEU A 167 -0.03 22.94 -29.74
N SER A 168 0.63 22.37 -30.74
CA SER A 168 0.86 20.93 -30.83
C SER A 168 1.70 20.41 -29.66
N LEU A 169 2.75 21.15 -29.28
CA LEU A 169 3.61 20.81 -28.14
C LEU A 169 2.82 20.87 -26.82
N LEU A 170 2.03 21.93 -26.61
CA LEU A 170 1.17 22.06 -25.44
C LEU A 170 0.11 20.95 -25.39
N GLY A 171 -0.48 20.60 -26.53
CA GLY A 171 -1.43 19.48 -26.64
C GLY A 171 -0.78 18.14 -26.29
N LEU A 172 0.45 17.91 -26.76
CA LEU A 172 1.21 16.70 -26.42
C LEU A 172 1.51 16.63 -24.91
N ILE A 173 1.94 17.74 -24.30
CA ILE A 173 2.21 17.83 -22.86
C ILE A 173 0.92 17.61 -22.05
N ALA A 174 -0.20 18.19 -22.47
CA ALA A 174 -1.48 17.98 -21.81
C ALA A 174 -1.96 16.52 -21.91
N MET A 175 -1.80 15.90 -23.07
CA MET A 175 -2.13 14.48 -23.30
C MET A 175 -1.27 13.56 -22.43
N THR A 176 0.04 13.79 -22.34
CA THR A 176 0.91 12.98 -21.48
C THR A 176 0.60 13.19 -20.01
N ALA A 177 0.34 14.43 -19.57
CA ALA A 177 -0.07 14.73 -18.20
C ALA A 177 -1.38 14.00 -17.84
N LEU A 178 -2.40 14.06 -18.70
CA LEU A 178 -3.67 13.34 -18.51
C LEU A 178 -3.46 11.82 -18.42
N GLY A 179 -2.61 11.25 -19.28
CA GLY A 179 -2.27 9.83 -19.24
C GLY A 179 -1.59 9.42 -17.93
N ILE A 180 -0.62 10.20 -17.46
CA ILE A 180 0.06 9.96 -16.17
C ILE A 180 -0.93 10.10 -15.01
N SER A 181 -1.78 11.14 -15.01
CA SER A 181 -2.80 11.32 -13.98
C SER A 181 -3.81 10.16 -13.93
N ALA A 182 -4.24 9.64 -15.08
CA ALA A 182 -5.13 8.48 -15.13
C ALA A 182 -4.47 7.20 -14.59
N LEU A 183 -3.20 6.98 -14.93
CA LEU A 183 -2.42 5.85 -14.41
C LEU A 183 -2.18 5.97 -12.89
N MET A 184 -1.84 7.17 -12.40
CA MET A 184 -1.69 7.45 -10.97
C MET A 184 -3.00 7.24 -10.22
N TRP A 185 -4.13 7.74 -10.75
CA TRP A 185 -5.45 7.53 -10.14
C TRP A 185 -5.80 6.03 -10.07
N ARG A 186 -5.58 5.28 -11.15
CA ARG A 186 -5.79 3.82 -11.17
C ARG A 186 -4.89 3.09 -10.19
N HIS A 187 -3.61 3.46 -10.11
CA HIS A 187 -2.68 2.86 -9.15
C HIS A 187 -3.08 3.15 -7.71
N ASN A 188 -3.44 4.40 -7.43
CA ASN A 188 -3.90 4.84 -6.11
C ASN A 188 -5.16 4.08 -5.66
N GLN A 189 -6.12 3.86 -6.57
CA GLN A 189 -7.32 3.08 -6.25
C GLN A 189 -7.01 1.62 -5.89
N LEU A 190 -6.07 0.99 -6.60
CA LEU A 190 -5.63 -0.38 -6.30
C LEU A 190 -4.91 -0.46 -4.95
N THR A 191 -4.10 0.56 -4.61
CA THR A 191 -3.41 0.60 -3.31
C THR A 191 -4.36 0.88 -2.16
N HIS A 192 -5.36 1.75 -2.33
CA HIS A 192 -6.36 2.01 -1.28
C HIS A 192 -7.19 0.77 -0.96
N ALA A 193 -7.58 0.01 -1.98
CA ALA A 193 -8.30 -1.25 -1.77
C ALA A 193 -7.44 -2.28 -1.01
N ALA A 194 -6.17 -2.43 -1.40
CA ALA A 194 -5.25 -3.34 -0.72
C ALA A 194 -4.97 -2.90 0.74
N GLN A 195 -4.81 -1.60 0.99
CA GLN A 195 -4.59 -1.06 2.32
C GLN A 195 -5.82 -1.19 3.22
N ALA A 196 -7.02 -0.93 2.70
CA ALA A 196 -8.27 -1.10 3.44
C ALA A 196 -8.47 -2.56 3.88
N ARG A 197 -8.10 -3.51 3.02
CA ARG A 197 -8.12 -4.94 3.36
C ARG A 197 -7.10 -5.28 4.45
N GLU A 198 -5.86 -4.82 4.30
CA GLU A 198 -4.81 -5.08 5.28
C GLU A 198 -5.12 -4.45 6.64
N SER A 199 -5.74 -3.27 6.68
CA SER A 199 -6.18 -2.66 7.94
C SER A 199 -7.31 -3.46 8.59
N LEU A 200 -8.30 -3.91 7.82
CA LEU A 200 -9.39 -4.74 8.37
C LEU A 200 -8.84 -6.05 8.94
N GLU A 201 -7.94 -6.73 8.22
CA GLU A 201 -7.32 -7.95 8.69
C GLU A 201 -6.52 -7.74 9.98
N ARG A 202 -5.73 -6.66 10.05
CA ARG A 202 -5.01 -6.30 11.27
C ARG A 202 -5.94 -5.97 12.42
N ASP A 203 -7.00 -5.20 12.19
CA ASP A 203 -7.95 -4.81 13.22
C ASP A 203 -8.67 -6.05 13.79
N PHE A 204 -9.01 -7.04 12.95
CA PHE A 204 -9.58 -8.31 13.40
C PHE A 204 -8.58 -9.16 14.18
N ILE A 205 -7.34 -9.29 13.70
CA ILE A 205 -6.30 -10.02 14.43
C ILE A 205 -6.05 -9.35 15.79
N GLU A 206 -5.92 -8.03 15.82
CA GLU A 206 -5.71 -7.29 17.07
C GLU A 206 -6.90 -7.44 18.01
N HIS A 207 -8.13 -7.46 17.49
CA HIS A 207 -9.32 -7.72 18.29
C HIS A 207 -9.28 -9.11 18.92
N VAL A 208 -9.10 -10.16 18.10
CA VAL A 208 -9.09 -11.55 18.61
C VAL A 208 -7.94 -11.77 19.59
N ALA A 209 -6.75 -11.27 19.29
CA ALA A 209 -5.59 -11.36 20.19
C ALA A 209 -5.85 -10.66 21.53
N ARG A 210 -6.49 -9.48 21.51
CA ARG A 210 -6.82 -8.75 22.74
C ARG A 210 -7.84 -9.49 23.60
N GLU A 211 -8.84 -10.10 22.98
CA GLU A 211 -9.84 -10.90 23.70
C GLU A 211 -9.25 -12.24 24.18
N GLY A 212 -8.38 -12.87 23.38
CA GLY A 212 -7.64 -14.06 23.75
C GLY A 212 -6.71 -13.83 24.95
N ASP A 213 -5.94 -12.74 24.95
CA ASP A 213 -5.09 -12.32 26.08
C ASP A 213 -5.89 -12.15 27.38
N LYS A 214 -7.08 -11.51 27.30
CA LYS A 214 -7.96 -11.34 28.46
C LYS A 214 -8.47 -12.68 28.97
N LEU A 215 -8.91 -13.56 28.08
CA LEU A 215 -9.38 -14.90 28.40
C LEU A 215 -8.27 -15.73 29.06
N GLN A 216 -7.09 -15.76 28.43
CA GLN A 216 -5.89 -16.45 28.92
C GLN A 216 -5.52 -15.97 30.33
N LEU A 217 -5.48 -14.65 30.56
CA LEU A 217 -5.17 -14.09 31.87
C LEU A 217 -6.17 -14.56 32.93
N ARG A 218 -7.48 -14.56 32.64
CA ARG A 218 -8.51 -15.02 33.58
C ARG A 218 -8.35 -16.51 33.92
N LEU A 219 -8.04 -17.35 32.93
CA LEU A 219 -7.80 -18.78 33.13
C LEU A 219 -6.56 -19.03 34.00
N VAL A 220 -5.46 -18.32 33.73
CA VAL A 220 -4.22 -18.40 34.53
C VAL A 220 -4.45 -17.95 35.96
N LEU A 221 -5.22 -16.88 36.17
CA LEU A 221 -5.57 -16.43 37.52
C LEU A 221 -6.36 -17.50 38.28
N LEU A 222 -7.39 -18.11 37.67
CA LEU A 222 -8.13 -19.20 38.31
C LEU A 222 -7.24 -20.39 38.68
N GLN A 223 -6.32 -20.75 37.78
CA GLN A 223 -5.35 -21.80 38.02
C GLN A 223 -4.46 -21.48 39.23
N SER A 224 -3.93 -20.25 39.31
CA SER A 224 -3.10 -19.80 40.43
C SER A 224 -3.85 -19.79 41.77
N GLU A 225 -5.14 -19.44 41.77
CA GLU A 225 -5.95 -19.47 42.98
C GLU A 225 -6.22 -20.90 43.47
N LEU A 226 -6.50 -21.83 42.54
CA LEU A 226 -6.65 -23.24 42.92
C LEU A 226 -5.34 -23.82 43.45
N GLU A 227 -4.20 -23.48 42.85
CA GLU A 227 -2.88 -23.87 43.34
C GLU A 227 -2.61 -23.35 44.75
N SER A 228 -2.98 -22.09 45.02
CA SER A 228 -2.87 -21.49 46.35
C SER A 228 -3.72 -22.25 47.38
N LEU A 229 -4.94 -22.64 47.01
CA LEU A 229 -5.80 -23.47 47.86
C LEU A 229 -5.22 -24.88 48.06
N ALA A 230 -4.67 -25.49 47.02
CA ALA A 230 -4.04 -26.80 47.10
C ALA A 230 -2.79 -26.80 48.00
N LEU A 231 -2.02 -25.71 47.95
CA LEU A 231 -0.89 -25.49 48.86
C LEU A 231 -1.37 -25.36 50.31
N ALA A 232 -2.42 -24.55 50.57
CA ALA A 232 -2.99 -24.41 51.91
C ALA A 232 -3.51 -25.75 52.44
N ALA A 233 -4.24 -26.52 51.62
CA ALA A 233 -4.70 -27.86 51.96
C ALA A 233 -3.51 -28.79 52.28
N THR A 234 -2.45 -28.73 51.48
CA THR A 234 -1.23 -29.53 51.68
C THR A 234 -0.57 -29.22 53.03
N GLN A 235 -0.48 -27.95 53.39
CA GLN A 235 0.05 -27.51 54.70
C GLN A 235 -0.83 -27.99 55.86
N LEU A 236 -2.16 -27.93 55.72
CA LEU A 236 -3.09 -28.42 56.75
C LEU A 236 -3.02 -29.94 56.91
N VAL A 237 -2.88 -30.70 55.82
CA VAL A 237 -2.72 -32.17 55.86
C VAL A 237 -1.43 -32.59 56.57
N GLN A 238 -0.34 -31.85 56.37
CA GLN A 238 0.96 -32.20 56.96
C GLN A 238 1.10 -31.67 58.39
N TYR A 239 0.82 -30.38 58.58
CA TYR A 239 1.19 -29.63 59.79
C TYR A 239 0.01 -28.96 60.50
N GLY A 240 -1.21 -29.09 59.97
CA GLY A 240 -2.40 -28.51 60.60
C GLY A 240 -2.61 -29.02 62.02
N VAL A 241 -3.26 -28.21 62.86
CA VAL A 241 -3.69 -28.62 64.20
C VAL A 241 -5.17 -29.05 64.12
N PRO A 242 -5.55 -30.26 64.57
CA PRO A 242 -6.94 -30.67 64.58
C PRO A 242 -7.78 -29.77 65.49
N ASP A 243 -8.88 -29.22 64.98
CA ASP A 243 -9.90 -28.56 65.79
C ASP A 243 -11.01 -29.57 66.19
N PRO A 244 -11.04 -30.04 67.44
CA PRO A 244 -12.08 -30.97 67.90
C PRO A 244 -13.46 -30.32 68.07
N THR A 245 -13.54 -28.99 68.07
CA THR A 245 -14.79 -28.23 68.23
C THR A 245 -15.47 -27.94 66.89
N ALA A 246 -14.74 -28.12 65.78
CA ALA A 246 -15.26 -27.94 64.44
C ALA A 246 -16.43 -28.87 64.15
N ARG A 247 -17.58 -28.30 63.74
CA ARG A 247 -18.72 -29.08 63.27
C ARG A 247 -18.44 -29.59 61.85
N ILE A 248 -18.34 -30.91 61.74
CA ILE A 248 -18.11 -31.63 60.48
C ILE A 248 -19.44 -32.26 60.06
N TYR A 249 -19.79 -32.13 58.78
CA TYR A 249 -20.97 -32.76 58.20
C TYR A 249 -20.52 -33.86 57.23
N TRP A 250 -20.89 -35.10 57.55
CA TRP A 250 -20.67 -36.25 56.69
C TRP A 250 -21.81 -36.40 55.69
N ALA A 251 -21.61 -37.19 54.64
CA ALA A 251 -22.62 -37.43 53.61
C ALA A 251 -24.00 -37.78 54.18
N GLU A 252 -24.07 -38.64 55.21
CA GLU A 252 -25.34 -39.07 55.81
C GLU A 252 -26.02 -37.98 56.65
N ASP A 253 -25.27 -36.95 57.06
CA ASP A 253 -25.86 -35.82 57.79
C ASP A 253 -26.77 -35.00 56.88
N PHE A 254 -26.50 -34.95 55.56
CA PHE A 254 -27.31 -34.17 54.62
C PHE A 254 -28.67 -34.83 54.34
N ASP A 255 -28.76 -36.16 54.43
CA ASP A 255 -30.01 -36.92 54.24
C ASP A 255 -30.96 -36.80 55.44
N ASN A 256 -30.45 -36.38 56.60
CA ASN A 256 -31.22 -36.30 57.84
C ASN A 256 -31.53 -34.84 58.20
N ALA A 257 -32.82 -34.49 58.17
CA ALA A 257 -33.31 -33.15 58.50
C ALA A 257 -32.88 -32.63 59.89
N ALA A 258 -32.57 -33.52 60.84
CA ALA A 258 -32.14 -33.13 62.18
C ALA A 258 -30.63 -32.83 62.30
N THR A 259 -29.80 -33.40 61.41
CA THR A 259 -28.34 -33.28 61.49
C THR A 259 -27.73 -32.43 60.38
N ARG A 260 -28.45 -32.24 59.26
CA ARG A 260 -28.01 -31.43 58.12
C ARG A 260 -27.66 -29.98 58.49
N PRO A 261 -26.82 -29.29 57.69
CA PRO A 261 -26.50 -27.88 57.92
C PRO A 261 -27.75 -27.00 57.94
N ALA A 262 -27.74 -25.97 58.81
CA ALA A 262 -28.87 -25.06 58.97
C ALA A 262 -29.16 -24.22 57.71
N ASP A 263 -28.16 -24.00 56.86
CA ASP A 263 -28.25 -23.27 55.61
C ASP A 263 -28.57 -24.16 54.40
N PHE A 264 -28.81 -25.46 54.62
CA PHE A 264 -29.16 -26.39 53.55
C PHE A 264 -30.57 -26.10 53.01
N ALA A 265 -30.63 -25.55 51.80
CA ALA A 265 -31.85 -25.14 51.13
C ALA A 265 -31.66 -25.14 49.60
N LEU A 266 -32.75 -25.04 48.84
CA LEU A 266 -32.71 -24.85 47.39
C LEU A 266 -31.89 -23.60 47.04
N GLN A 267 -30.80 -23.79 46.30
CA GLN A 267 -29.97 -22.70 45.78
C GLN A 267 -30.40 -22.41 44.34
N PRO A 268 -31.05 -21.26 44.05
CA PRO A 268 -31.56 -20.97 42.72
C PRO A 268 -30.48 -21.01 41.63
N ALA A 269 -29.26 -20.55 41.95
CA ALA A 269 -28.11 -20.55 41.04
C ALA A 269 -27.64 -21.97 40.65
N LEU A 270 -27.83 -22.96 41.53
CA LEU A 270 -27.41 -24.34 41.29
C LEU A 270 -28.57 -25.25 40.85
N GLY A 271 -29.81 -24.76 40.89
CA GLY A 271 -31.01 -25.56 40.60
C GLY A 271 -31.29 -26.70 41.59
N ARG A 272 -30.55 -26.79 42.71
CA ARG A 272 -30.60 -27.93 43.66
C ARG A 272 -30.41 -27.50 45.11
N GLU A 273 -30.77 -28.39 46.05
CA GLU A 273 -30.54 -28.15 47.47
C GLU A 273 -29.06 -28.31 47.82
N ALA A 274 -28.49 -27.27 48.43
CA ALA A 274 -27.10 -27.27 48.86
C ALA A 274 -26.87 -26.33 50.05
N SER A 275 -25.80 -26.61 50.81
CA SER A 275 -25.24 -25.74 51.84
C SER A 275 -24.08 -24.94 51.25
N MET A 276 -24.19 -23.61 51.31
CA MET A 276 -23.14 -22.70 50.86
C MET A 276 -22.11 -22.43 51.97
N GLN A 277 -22.42 -22.76 53.21
CA GLN A 277 -21.51 -22.57 54.34
C GLN A 277 -20.65 -23.81 54.60
N SER A 278 -21.23 -25.00 54.44
CA SER A 278 -20.65 -26.27 54.86
C SER A 278 -20.29 -27.12 53.65
N ALA A 279 -19.15 -27.81 53.72
CA ALA A 279 -18.79 -28.86 52.77
C ALA A 279 -19.34 -30.20 53.24
N VAL A 280 -19.51 -31.14 52.31
CA VAL A 280 -19.82 -32.54 52.63
C VAL A 280 -18.54 -33.36 52.64
N TRP A 281 -18.36 -34.17 53.68
CA TRP A 281 -17.23 -35.07 53.83
C TRP A 281 -17.68 -36.53 53.64
N SER A 282 -16.85 -37.33 52.98
CA SER A 282 -17.07 -38.76 52.82
C SER A 282 -15.74 -39.51 52.82
N THR A 283 -15.81 -40.83 52.95
CA THR A 283 -14.64 -41.71 52.90
C THR A 283 -14.82 -42.77 51.83
N ALA A 284 -13.71 -43.31 51.33
CA ALA A 284 -13.73 -44.54 50.57
C ALA A 284 -14.35 -45.67 51.42
N GLY A 285 -15.01 -46.64 50.78
CA GLY A 285 -15.75 -47.70 51.47
C GLY A 285 -14.87 -48.59 52.36
N ASP A 286 -13.57 -48.64 52.11
CA ASP A 286 -12.56 -49.39 52.86
C ASP A 286 -11.93 -48.59 54.03
N VAL A 287 -12.32 -47.32 54.22
CA VAL A 287 -11.68 -46.42 55.19
C VAL A 287 -12.62 -46.10 56.36
N GLU A 288 -12.17 -46.38 57.59
CA GLU A 288 -12.90 -46.04 58.80
C GLU A 288 -12.82 -44.53 59.12
N ARG A 289 -13.96 -43.87 59.36
CA ARG A 289 -14.01 -42.43 59.69
C ARG A 289 -13.11 -42.03 60.84
N LYS A 290 -13.02 -42.87 61.89
CA LYS A 290 -12.16 -42.60 63.05
C LYS A 290 -10.69 -42.42 62.65
N SER A 291 -10.22 -43.13 61.62
CA SER A 291 -8.84 -43.05 61.15
C SER A 291 -8.53 -41.71 60.46
N VAL A 292 -9.53 -41.11 59.79
CA VAL A 292 -9.39 -39.84 59.05
C VAL A 292 -9.95 -38.63 59.80
N GLN A 293 -10.58 -38.83 60.96
CA GLN A 293 -11.16 -37.76 61.79
C GLN A 293 -10.17 -36.62 62.08
N PRO A 294 -8.90 -36.87 62.47
CA PRO A 294 -7.94 -35.79 62.68
C PRO A 294 -7.59 -35.02 61.40
N LEU A 295 -7.63 -35.68 60.23
CA LEU A 295 -7.40 -35.02 58.93
C LEU A 295 -8.54 -34.05 58.61
N VAL A 296 -9.79 -34.49 58.78
CA VAL A 296 -10.96 -33.64 58.55
C VAL A 296 -10.96 -32.41 59.46
N GLN A 297 -10.61 -32.59 60.74
CA GLN A 297 -10.51 -31.51 61.71
C GLN A 297 -9.44 -30.48 61.35
N ARG A 298 -8.29 -30.92 60.78
CA ARG A 298 -7.26 -30.01 60.27
C ARG A 298 -7.74 -29.26 59.03
N LEU A 299 -8.35 -29.97 58.10
CA LEU A 299 -8.85 -29.40 56.84
C LEU A 299 -10.09 -28.50 57.03
N HIS A 300 -10.75 -28.52 58.20
CA HIS A 300 -11.83 -27.57 58.49
C HIS A 300 -11.39 -26.11 58.32
N HIS A 301 -10.13 -25.80 58.63
CA HIS A 301 -9.55 -24.46 58.46
C HIS A 301 -9.45 -24.01 56.99
N LEU A 302 -9.60 -24.94 56.03
CA LEU A 302 -9.62 -24.64 54.60
C LEU A 302 -10.84 -23.78 54.21
N ARG A 303 -11.88 -23.73 55.05
CA ARG A 303 -13.11 -22.94 54.80
C ARG A 303 -12.81 -21.47 54.46
N GLY A 304 -11.84 -20.85 55.14
CA GLY A 304 -11.47 -19.45 54.89
C GLY A 304 -10.90 -19.27 53.48
N TYR A 305 -9.86 -20.03 53.15
CA TYR A 305 -9.21 -20.02 51.83
C TYR A 305 -10.18 -20.38 50.70
N ARG A 306 -11.06 -21.36 50.93
CA ARG A 306 -12.11 -21.72 49.99
C ARG A 306 -13.01 -20.51 49.69
N ASN A 307 -13.49 -19.82 50.72
CA ASN A 307 -14.38 -18.67 50.52
C ASN A 307 -13.67 -17.54 49.75
N GLU A 308 -12.38 -17.33 49.99
CA GLU A 308 -11.56 -16.38 49.23
C GLU A 308 -11.44 -16.78 47.76
N LEU A 309 -11.17 -18.06 47.46
CA LEU A 309 -11.20 -18.61 46.09
C LEU A 309 -12.55 -18.31 45.42
N LEU A 310 -13.67 -18.61 46.09
CA LEU A 310 -15.01 -18.37 45.53
C LEU A 310 -15.24 -16.90 45.19
N ASP A 311 -14.83 -16.00 46.08
CA ASP A 311 -14.97 -14.56 45.86
C ASP A 311 -14.08 -14.06 44.72
N LEU A 312 -12.86 -14.61 44.56
CA LEU A 312 -11.96 -14.30 43.45
C LEU A 312 -12.49 -14.84 42.13
N THR A 313 -12.94 -16.10 42.09
CA THR A 313 -13.60 -16.71 40.93
C THR A 313 -14.78 -15.88 40.48
N ARG A 314 -15.62 -15.42 41.42
CA ARG A 314 -16.77 -14.53 41.14
C ARG A 314 -16.34 -13.19 40.54
N ARG A 315 -15.30 -12.55 41.08
CA ARG A 315 -14.78 -11.28 40.53
C ARG A 315 -14.15 -11.45 39.15
N ASN A 316 -13.46 -12.56 38.91
CA ASN A 316 -12.71 -12.80 37.67
C ASN A 316 -13.59 -13.28 36.52
N LEU A 317 -14.59 -14.11 36.81
CA LEU A 317 -15.47 -14.65 35.77
C LEU A 317 -16.68 -13.75 35.48
N GLY A 318 -17.06 -12.84 36.38
CA GLY A 318 -18.28 -12.06 36.25
C GLY A 318 -19.52 -12.90 36.61
N GLY A 319 -20.32 -12.45 37.58
CA GLY A 319 -21.47 -13.22 38.07
C GLY A 319 -22.16 -12.58 39.28
N GLY A 320 -23.37 -13.06 39.58
CA GLY A 320 -24.21 -12.61 40.70
C GLY A 320 -23.69 -13.05 42.08
N GLN A 321 -24.59 -13.20 43.06
CA GLN A 321 -24.21 -13.83 44.33
C GLN A 321 -23.95 -15.32 44.03
N TYR A 322 -22.67 -15.71 44.11
CA TYR A 322 -22.07 -16.97 43.64
C TYR A 322 -21.67 -16.95 42.16
N ALA A 323 -20.49 -17.50 41.88
CA ALA A 323 -20.05 -17.75 40.52
C ALA A 323 -20.99 -18.80 39.94
N ASP A 324 -22.01 -18.41 39.19
CA ASP A 324 -23.01 -19.33 38.59
C ASP A 324 -22.35 -20.44 37.73
N GLY A 325 -21.05 -20.32 37.43
CA GLY A 325 -20.27 -21.37 36.78
C GLY A 325 -19.51 -22.31 37.68
N LEU A 326 -19.23 -21.99 38.94
CA LEU A 326 -18.58 -22.96 39.81
C LEU A 326 -19.62 -23.95 40.32
N LEU A 327 -19.56 -25.17 39.78
CA LEU A 327 -20.52 -26.21 40.12
C LEU A 327 -20.04 -27.04 41.31
N GLU A 328 -18.75 -27.34 41.39
CA GLU A 328 -18.21 -28.13 42.48
C GLU A 328 -16.71 -27.94 42.71
N LEU A 329 -16.31 -27.81 43.96
CA LEU A 329 -14.94 -27.96 44.44
C LEU A 329 -14.81 -29.30 45.15
N LYS A 330 -13.83 -30.10 44.72
CA LYS A 330 -13.54 -31.43 45.24
C LYS A 330 -12.13 -31.44 45.83
N LEU A 331 -11.96 -32.09 46.97
CA LEU A 331 -10.65 -32.46 47.51
C LEU A 331 -10.66 -33.96 47.75
N VAL A 332 -9.65 -34.65 47.22
CA VAL A 332 -9.51 -36.10 47.29
C VAL A 332 -8.12 -36.41 47.82
N LEU A 333 -8.04 -37.12 48.94
CA LEU A 333 -6.76 -37.55 49.51
C LEU A 333 -6.48 -39.03 49.22
N GLU A 334 -5.20 -39.39 49.10
CA GLU A 334 -4.75 -40.78 48.93
C GLU A 334 -5.21 -41.69 50.07
N GLN A 335 -5.39 -41.14 51.28
CA GLN A 335 -5.91 -41.87 52.44
C GLN A 335 -7.41 -42.18 52.36
N GLY A 336 -8.09 -41.86 51.25
CA GLY A 336 -9.51 -42.14 51.03
C GLY A 336 -10.44 -41.20 51.79
N LEU A 337 -10.02 -39.95 52.00
CA LEU A 337 -10.86 -38.87 52.53
C LEU A 337 -11.26 -37.92 51.40
N PHE A 338 -12.55 -37.62 51.31
CA PHE A 338 -13.11 -36.78 50.27
C PHE A 338 -13.87 -35.59 50.86
N MET A 339 -13.82 -34.47 50.15
CA MET A 339 -14.62 -33.29 50.42
C MET A 339 -15.22 -32.79 49.12
N ARG A 340 -16.51 -32.45 49.15
CA ARG A 340 -17.20 -31.75 48.07
C ARG A 340 -17.83 -30.47 48.61
N TYR A 341 -17.78 -29.41 47.82
CA TYR A 341 -18.40 -28.13 48.11
C TYR A 341 -19.00 -27.55 46.82
N PRO A 342 -20.21 -26.94 46.85
CA PRO A 342 -21.12 -26.78 47.97
C PRO A 342 -21.55 -28.11 48.62
N GLY A 343 -21.88 -28.08 49.91
CA GLY A 343 -22.27 -29.30 50.63
C GLY A 343 -23.63 -29.79 50.18
N ARG A 344 -23.75 -31.05 49.76
CA ARG A 344 -25.00 -31.64 49.28
C ARG A 344 -25.17 -33.09 49.75
N ALA A 345 -26.40 -33.59 49.67
CA ALA A 345 -26.68 -35.00 49.78
C ALA A 345 -26.00 -35.76 48.63
N VAL A 346 -25.39 -36.91 48.94
CA VAL A 346 -24.65 -37.72 47.97
C VAL A 346 -25.27 -39.12 47.93
N GLU A 347 -25.80 -39.53 46.78
CA GLU A 347 -26.59 -40.76 46.65
C GLU A 347 -25.79 -42.06 46.90
N SER A 348 -24.47 -42.05 46.66
CA SER A 348 -23.61 -43.19 46.98
C SER A 348 -22.19 -42.76 47.35
N ALA A 349 -21.55 -43.52 48.24
CA ALA A 349 -20.15 -43.35 48.62
C ALA A 349 -19.22 -43.81 47.48
N GLU A 350 -19.25 -43.08 46.36
CA GLU A 350 -18.35 -43.27 45.24
C GLU A 350 -16.90 -43.00 45.68
N ASP A 351 -15.98 -43.90 45.34
CA ASP A 351 -14.55 -43.68 45.57
C ASP A 351 -14.01 -42.71 44.53
N LEU A 352 -13.86 -41.44 44.91
CA LEU A 352 -13.40 -40.40 43.99
C LEU A 352 -11.96 -40.60 43.51
N ARG A 353 -11.18 -41.52 44.11
CA ARG A 353 -9.83 -41.86 43.63
C ARG A 353 -9.84 -42.59 42.29
N THR A 354 -10.96 -43.20 41.91
CA THR A 354 -11.12 -43.87 40.60
C THR A 354 -11.66 -42.93 39.53
N SER A 355 -11.89 -41.66 39.86
CA SER A 355 -12.35 -40.69 38.88
C SER A 355 -11.24 -40.33 37.89
N ARG A 356 -11.61 -40.15 36.62
CA ARG A 356 -10.66 -39.88 35.52
C ARG A 356 -9.79 -38.65 35.80
N TRP A 357 -10.40 -37.56 36.26
CA TRP A 357 -9.67 -36.32 36.57
C TRP A 357 -8.62 -36.53 37.68
N TYR A 358 -8.91 -37.39 38.66
CA TYR A 358 -7.98 -37.69 39.76
C TYR A 358 -6.79 -38.53 39.28
N GLU A 359 -7.04 -39.56 38.47
CA GLU A 359 -5.98 -40.36 37.88
C GLU A 359 -5.08 -39.54 36.95
N ASP A 360 -5.67 -38.62 36.18
CA ASP A 360 -4.96 -37.72 35.28
C ASP A 360 -4.04 -36.77 36.08
N ILE A 361 -4.56 -36.08 37.10
CA ILE A 361 -3.76 -35.11 37.88
C ILE A 361 -2.71 -35.78 38.78
N ARG A 362 -2.94 -37.03 39.20
CA ARG A 362 -1.99 -37.81 40.02
C ARG A 362 -0.63 -37.98 39.36
N GLN A 363 -0.60 -38.05 38.03
CA GLN A 363 0.62 -38.20 37.24
C GLN A 363 1.25 -36.85 36.87
N GLN A 364 0.54 -35.75 37.04
CA GLN A 364 1.00 -34.44 36.63
C GLN A 364 1.77 -33.70 37.75
N PRO A 365 2.78 -32.90 37.36
CA PRO A 365 3.60 -32.14 38.32
C PRO A 365 2.97 -30.81 38.73
N LYS A 366 2.04 -30.27 37.92
CA LYS A 366 1.42 -28.95 38.08
C LYS A 366 -0.08 -29.06 37.93
N SER A 367 -0.78 -27.98 38.28
CA SER A 367 -2.20 -27.87 37.96
C SER A 367 -2.42 -27.86 36.44
N ASN A 368 -3.57 -28.35 36.01
CA ASN A 368 -3.96 -28.36 34.62
C ASN A 368 -5.47 -28.24 34.46
N TRP A 369 -5.86 -27.73 33.30
CA TRP A 369 -7.22 -27.88 32.81
C TRP A 369 -7.38 -29.27 32.18
N GLY A 370 -8.46 -29.96 32.50
CA GLY A 370 -8.80 -31.25 31.94
C GLY A 370 -9.78 -31.15 30.77
N THR A 371 -10.12 -32.30 30.21
CA THR A 371 -11.09 -32.36 29.10
C THR A 371 -12.52 -32.16 29.61
N PRO A 372 -13.38 -31.40 28.90
CA PRO A 372 -14.77 -31.26 29.27
C PRO A 372 -15.49 -32.62 29.33
N TYR A 373 -16.32 -32.82 30.35
CA TYR A 373 -17.09 -34.05 30.55
C TYR A 373 -18.50 -33.75 31.02
N LEU A 374 -19.42 -34.71 30.91
CA LEU A 374 -20.80 -34.54 31.37
C LEU A 374 -20.88 -34.76 32.89
N ASP A 375 -21.65 -33.94 33.60
CA ASP A 375 -21.99 -34.21 35.00
C ASP A 375 -22.70 -35.57 35.10
N SER A 376 -22.66 -36.15 36.29
CA SER A 376 -23.36 -37.37 36.72
C SER A 376 -24.86 -37.40 36.37
N GLU A 377 -25.54 -36.25 36.41
CA GLU A 377 -26.95 -36.10 36.01
C GLU A 377 -27.12 -35.99 34.47
N GLY A 378 -26.04 -35.70 33.76
CA GLY A 378 -25.98 -35.66 32.30
C GLY A 378 -26.52 -34.37 31.67
N ASP A 379 -26.86 -33.36 32.47
CA ASP A 379 -27.49 -32.12 32.02
C ASP A 379 -26.48 -31.00 31.71
N ASP A 380 -25.36 -30.98 32.43
CA ASP A 380 -24.31 -29.96 32.29
C ASP A 380 -22.99 -30.53 31.76
N VAL A 381 -22.23 -29.68 31.07
CA VAL A 381 -20.86 -29.96 30.66
C VAL A 381 -19.91 -29.24 31.61
N LEU A 382 -19.04 -30.01 32.23
CA LEU A 382 -18.08 -29.56 33.22
C LEU A 382 -16.68 -29.47 32.61
N LEU A 383 -16.01 -28.35 32.86
CA LEU A 383 -14.60 -28.11 32.60
C LEU A 383 -13.83 -28.22 33.92
N PRO A 384 -13.06 -29.30 34.14
CA PRO A 384 -12.30 -29.46 35.38
C PRO A 384 -11.00 -28.69 35.34
N LEU A 385 -10.72 -27.91 36.37
CA LEU A 385 -9.38 -27.39 36.70
C LEU A 385 -8.87 -28.15 37.92
N SER A 386 -7.75 -28.87 37.80
CA SER A 386 -7.24 -29.74 38.87
C SER A 386 -5.85 -29.33 39.30
N ALA A 387 -5.54 -29.48 40.60
CA ALA A 387 -4.26 -29.15 41.19
C ALA A 387 -3.76 -30.31 42.08
N PRO A 388 -2.52 -30.82 41.87
CA PRO A 388 -1.98 -31.90 42.68
C PRO A 388 -1.51 -31.37 44.04
N MET A 389 -1.76 -32.13 45.11
CA MET A 389 -1.21 -31.90 46.44
C MET A 389 -0.01 -32.82 46.64
N ARG A 390 1.19 -32.24 46.76
CA ARG A 390 2.43 -32.99 46.99
C ARG A 390 3.15 -32.46 48.22
N ASP A 391 3.77 -33.35 48.97
CA ASP A 391 4.66 -32.95 50.07
C ASP A 391 5.98 -32.37 49.53
N PRO A 392 6.85 -31.77 50.39
CA PRO A 392 8.14 -31.23 49.96
C PRO A 392 9.07 -32.26 49.31
N ASP A 393 8.88 -33.55 49.58
CA ASP A 393 9.65 -34.65 48.98
C ASP A 393 9.06 -35.13 47.64
N GLY A 394 7.96 -34.49 47.18
CA GLY A 394 7.28 -34.77 45.91
C GLY A 394 6.26 -35.91 45.98
N LYS A 395 6.03 -36.50 47.16
CA LYS A 395 5.05 -37.57 47.35
C LYS A 395 3.64 -37.01 47.17
N PHE A 396 2.84 -37.70 46.37
CA PHE A 396 1.44 -37.34 46.16
C PHE A 396 0.62 -37.62 47.42
N LEU A 397 -0.09 -36.60 47.91
CA LEU A 397 -0.97 -36.66 49.07
C LEU A 397 -2.45 -36.69 48.67
N GLY A 398 -2.78 -36.15 47.50
CA GLY A 398 -4.14 -35.98 47.01
C GLY A 398 -4.21 -34.92 45.91
N ALA A 399 -5.42 -34.47 45.58
CA ALA A 399 -5.64 -33.40 44.62
C ALA A 399 -6.88 -32.57 44.97
N LEU A 400 -6.89 -31.32 44.53
CA LEU A 400 -8.09 -30.51 44.43
C LEU A 400 -8.55 -30.44 42.98
N SER A 401 -9.85 -30.31 42.77
CA SER A 401 -10.43 -30.05 41.47
C SER A 401 -11.61 -29.11 41.60
N MET A 402 -11.73 -28.20 40.65
CA MET A 402 -12.78 -27.22 40.52
C MET A 402 -13.49 -27.44 39.19
N ASP A 403 -14.76 -27.80 39.21
CA ASP A 403 -15.58 -28.00 38.02
C ASP A 403 -16.33 -26.71 37.67
N LEU A 404 -16.06 -26.20 36.48
CA LEU A 404 -16.75 -25.04 35.94
C LEU A 404 -17.75 -25.46 34.85
N ALA A 405 -18.97 -24.91 34.86
CA ALA A 405 -19.91 -25.11 33.77
C ALA A 405 -19.32 -24.50 32.49
N LEU A 406 -19.16 -25.31 31.44
CA LEU A 406 -18.58 -24.86 30.16
C LEU A 406 -19.38 -23.71 29.56
N ASP A 407 -20.71 -23.74 29.68
CA ASP A 407 -21.57 -22.65 29.20
C ASP A 407 -21.34 -21.36 29.95
N PHE A 408 -21.14 -21.43 31.26
CA PHE A 408 -20.85 -20.24 32.03
C PHE A 408 -19.48 -19.65 31.66
N VAL A 409 -18.49 -20.52 31.50
CA VAL A 409 -17.14 -20.15 31.03
C VAL A 409 -17.25 -19.48 29.67
N ALA A 410 -17.94 -20.12 28.71
CA ALA A 410 -18.16 -19.55 27.39
C ALA A 410 -18.94 -18.22 27.46
N HIS A 411 -20.06 -18.17 28.17
CA HIS A 411 -20.93 -17.00 28.20
C HIS A 411 -20.28 -15.78 28.86
N ASN A 412 -19.54 -15.97 29.96
CA ASN A 412 -18.98 -14.84 30.72
C ASN A 412 -17.54 -14.52 30.38
N LEU A 413 -16.77 -15.48 29.85
CA LEU A 413 -15.42 -15.21 29.37
C LEU A 413 -15.37 -14.74 27.92
N LEU A 414 -16.33 -15.13 27.07
CA LEU A 414 -16.40 -14.68 25.67
C LEU A 414 -17.24 -13.40 25.49
N ARG A 415 -17.77 -12.82 26.57
CA ARG A 415 -18.57 -11.61 26.47
C ARG A 415 -17.67 -10.41 26.16
N THR A 416 -17.72 -9.94 24.92
CA THR A 416 -17.10 -8.69 24.49
C THR A 416 -18.01 -7.51 24.80
N GLU A 417 -17.45 -6.31 24.90
CA GLU A 417 -18.26 -5.08 25.00
C GLU A 417 -18.97 -4.75 23.68
N ASP A 418 -18.50 -5.34 22.57
CA ASP A 418 -18.85 -4.98 21.20
C ASP A 418 -19.87 -5.93 20.53
N ASP A 419 -20.48 -6.89 21.26
CA ASP A 419 -21.41 -7.92 20.72
C ASP A 419 -20.80 -8.68 19.51
N ASP A 420 -19.47 -8.85 19.50
CA ASP A 420 -18.76 -9.56 18.44
C ASP A 420 -18.96 -11.07 18.57
N ALA A 421 -19.32 -11.71 17.45
CA ALA A 421 -19.62 -13.14 17.37
C ALA A 421 -18.35 -14.01 17.47
N LEU A 422 -17.75 -14.07 18.66
CA LEU A 422 -16.64 -14.95 18.98
C LEU A 422 -17.08 -16.41 19.05
N ILE A 423 -16.21 -17.29 18.55
CA ILE A 423 -16.38 -18.73 18.52
C ILE A 423 -15.20 -19.36 19.23
N LEU A 424 -15.49 -20.29 20.14
CA LEU A 424 -14.47 -21.03 20.87
C LEU A 424 -14.40 -22.45 20.33
N LEU A 425 -13.19 -22.90 19.99
CA LEU A 425 -12.92 -24.23 19.47
C LEU A 425 -12.01 -25.01 20.41
N ASP A 426 -12.12 -26.34 20.41
CA ASP A 426 -11.15 -27.21 21.07
C ASP A 426 -9.84 -27.31 20.27
N ALA A 427 -8.86 -28.06 20.80
CA ALA A 427 -7.56 -28.31 20.16
C ALA A 427 -7.66 -29.02 18.80
N GLU A 428 -8.81 -29.61 18.48
CA GLU A 428 -9.11 -30.31 17.23
C GLU A 428 -9.94 -29.45 16.28
N ALA A 429 -10.10 -28.15 16.61
CA ALA A 429 -10.91 -27.17 15.89
C ALA A 429 -12.39 -27.56 15.77
N LYS A 430 -12.97 -28.17 16.81
CA LYS A 430 -14.41 -28.41 16.93
C LYS A 430 -15.06 -27.34 17.78
N VAL A 431 -16.30 -26.96 17.43
CA VAL A 431 -17.01 -25.84 18.06
C VAL A 431 -17.44 -26.18 19.48
N LEU A 432 -16.80 -25.57 20.48
CA LEU A 432 -17.16 -25.66 21.90
C LEU A 432 -18.29 -24.69 22.24
N ALA A 433 -18.20 -23.44 21.77
CA ALA A 433 -19.20 -22.42 22.01
C ALA A 433 -19.23 -21.38 20.88
N ALA A 434 -20.42 -20.83 20.59
CA ALA A 434 -20.61 -19.70 19.68
C ALA A 434 -21.89 -18.95 20.09
N GLU A 435 -21.96 -17.64 19.83
CA GLU A 435 -23.06 -16.80 20.31
C GLU A 435 -24.45 -17.20 19.79
N ASP A 436 -24.58 -17.53 18.51
CA ASP A 436 -25.84 -18.03 17.91
C ASP A 436 -26.26 -19.41 18.45
N LEU A 437 -25.27 -20.20 18.90
CA LEU A 437 -25.52 -21.48 19.55
C LEU A 437 -25.95 -21.25 21.01
N LEU A 438 -25.40 -20.29 21.75
CA LEU A 438 -25.76 -20.06 23.18
C LEU A 438 -27.24 -19.70 23.42
N ARG A 439 -28.05 -19.46 22.37
CA ARG A 439 -29.47 -19.08 22.49
C ARG A 439 -30.50 -20.22 22.34
N SER A 440 -30.15 -21.45 21.94
CA SER A 440 -31.16 -22.37 21.39
C SER A 440 -31.26 -23.84 21.86
N ASP A 441 -30.35 -24.43 22.64
CA ASP A 441 -30.57 -25.81 23.15
C ASP A 441 -29.59 -26.20 24.26
N THR A 442 -29.96 -27.18 25.11
CA THR A 442 -29.17 -27.65 26.26
C THR A 442 -27.84 -28.32 25.86
N THR A 443 -26.77 -27.90 26.51
CA THR A 443 -25.37 -28.10 26.12
C THR A 443 -24.88 -29.55 26.25
N ALA A 444 -25.52 -30.37 27.07
CA ALA A 444 -25.21 -31.79 27.17
C ALA A 444 -25.39 -32.59 25.86
N LYS A 445 -26.34 -32.20 25.00
CA LYS A 445 -26.48 -32.80 23.65
C LYS A 445 -25.39 -32.31 22.67
N ARG A 446 -24.77 -31.15 22.92
CA ARG A 446 -23.78 -30.52 22.04
C ARG A 446 -22.39 -31.12 22.16
N VAL A 447 -21.93 -31.45 23.37
CA VAL A 447 -20.59 -32.04 23.53
C VAL A 447 -20.48 -33.45 22.93
N LYS A 448 -21.59 -34.18 22.85
CA LYS A 448 -21.66 -35.45 22.09
C LYS A 448 -21.73 -35.26 20.56
N ALA A 449 -21.94 -34.03 20.09
CA ALA A 449 -22.14 -33.67 18.68
C ALA A 449 -21.27 -32.48 18.25
N LEU A 450 -20.06 -32.34 18.82
CA LEU A 450 -19.12 -31.28 18.45
C LEU A 450 -18.81 -31.38 16.96
N THR A 451 -19.28 -30.40 16.20
CA THR A 451 -19.05 -30.33 14.76
C THR A 451 -17.70 -29.68 14.49
N PRO A 452 -16.92 -30.20 13.53
CA PRO A 452 -15.71 -29.52 13.12
C PRO A 452 -16.02 -28.15 12.50
N PHE A 453 -15.15 -27.18 12.77
CA PHE A 453 -15.31 -25.83 12.25
C PHE A 453 -14.74 -25.71 10.83
N GLY A 454 -15.60 -25.42 9.86
CA GLY A 454 -15.24 -25.29 8.45
C GLY A 454 -14.69 -26.58 7.82
N ASP A 455 -13.90 -26.43 6.75
CA ASP A 455 -13.31 -27.54 6.02
C ASP A 455 -11.96 -27.98 6.61
N GLU A 456 -11.34 -29.03 6.05
CA GLU A 456 -10.05 -29.53 6.53
C GLU A 456 -8.89 -28.55 6.27
N ALA A 457 -8.96 -27.77 5.19
CA ALA A 457 -7.94 -26.79 4.84
C ALA A 457 -7.89 -25.64 5.86
N LEU A 458 -9.04 -25.10 6.25
CA LEU A 458 -9.15 -24.07 7.28
C LEU A 458 -8.57 -24.57 8.62
N ARG A 459 -8.93 -25.79 9.02
CA ARG A 459 -8.43 -26.37 10.28
C ARG A 459 -6.94 -26.71 10.23
N ALA A 460 -6.38 -26.96 9.05
CA ALA A 460 -4.94 -27.09 8.89
C ALA A 460 -4.24 -25.74 9.13
N ALA A 461 -4.81 -24.63 8.64
CA ALA A 461 -4.23 -23.31 8.79
C ALA A 461 -4.11 -22.84 10.26
N PHE A 462 -5.02 -23.26 11.14
CA PHE A 462 -4.91 -22.96 12.58
C PHE A 462 -3.69 -23.63 13.25
N ARG A 463 -3.05 -24.62 12.63
CA ARG A 463 -1.91 -25.32 13.23
C ARG A 463 -0.55 -24.69 12.91
N ASP A 464 -0.52 -23.79 11.94
CA ASP A 464 0.74 -23.23 11.42
C ASP A 464 1.21 -22.01 12.22
N ASP A 465 0.28 -21.22 12.78
CA ASP A 465 0.55 -20.00 13.54
C ASP A 465 -0.20 -19.99 14.89
N GLU A 466 0.34 -19.30 15.90
CA GLU A 466 -0.33 -19.08 17.21
C GLU A 466 -1.45 -18.02 17.11
N VAL A 467 -1.26 -17.01 16.27
CA VAL A 467 -2.23 -15.93 16.02
C VAL A 467 -2.19 -15.59 14.54
N GLY A 468 -3.34 -15.41 13.91
CA GLY A 468 -3.36 -15.04 12.50
C GLY A 468 -4.76 -14.82 11.91
N ALA A 469 -4.80 -14.64 10.60
CA ALA A 469 -6.04 -14.60 9.84
C ALA A 469 -5.96 -15.44 8.57
N VAL A 470 -7.09 -16.02 8.18
CA VAL A 470 -7.22 -16.89 7.00
C VAL A 470 -8.44 -16.47 6.21
N ALA A 471 -8.25 -16.16 4.93
CA ALA A 471 -9.36 -15.98 4.00
C ALA A 471 -9.91 -17.34 3.55
N THR A 472 -11.22 -17.56 3.66
CA THR A 472 -11.86 -18.83 3.32
C THR A 472 -13.21 -18.64 2.63
N ARG A 473 -13.70 -19.73 2.02
CA ARG A 473 -15.07 -19.87 1.50
C ARG A 473 -15.79 -21.08 2.09
N ALA A 474 -15.29 -21.64 3.20
CA ALA A 474 -15.80 -22.86 3.82
C ALA A 474 -17.29 -22.77 4.20
N PHE A 475 -17.81 -21.56 4.43
CA PHE A 475 -19.20 -21.31 4.83
C PHE A 475 -20.09 -20.83 3.67
N GLY A 476 -19.66 -21.04 2.41
CA GLY A 476 -20.44 -20.73 1.21
C GLY A 476 -20.38 -19.26 0.75
N ARG A 477 -19.75 -18.38 1.52
CA ARG A 477 -19.43 -16.98 1.19
C ARG A 477 -17.96 -16.70 1.48
N ALA A 478 -17.39 -15.66 0.88
CA ALA A 478 -16.01 -15.26 1.18
C ALA A 478 -15.95 -14.57 2.55
N GLU A 479 -15.08 -15.06 3.42
CA GLU A 479 -14.92 -14.61 4.79
C GLU A 479 -13.44 -14.55 5.16
N ILE A 480 -13.12 -13.70 6.13
CA ILE A 480 -11.83 -13.64 6.81
C ILE A 480 -12.05 -14.16 8.22
N ILE A 481 -11.19 -15.09 8.64
CA ILE A 481 -11.25 -15.73 9.95
C ILE A 481 -9.98 -15.36 10.70
N ALA A 482 -10.11 -14.51 11.70
CA ALA A 482 -9.03 -14.21 12.64
C ALA A 482 -9.08 -15.20 13.81
N PHE A 483 -7.93 -15.64 14.28
CA PHE A 483 -7.83 -16.65 15.34
C PHE A 483 -6.65 -16.39 16.29
N ASP A 484 -6.78 -16.88 17.51
CA ASP A 484 -5.76 -16.85 18.56
C ASP A 484 -5.83 -18.15 19.40
N HIS A 485 -4.68 -18.71 19.76
CA HIS A 485 -4.57 -19.91 20.58
C HIS A 485 -4.55 -19.57 22.07
N ILE A 486 -5.40 -20.27 22.82
CA ILE A 486 -5.55 -20.11 24.26
C ILE A 486 -4.77 -21.22 24.97
N ASP A 487 -3.51 -20.93 25.30
CA ASP A 487 -2.53 -21.90 25.79
C ASP A 487 -3.01 -22.77 26.98
N PRO A 488 -3.65 -22.23 28.04
CA PRO A 488 -4.00 -23.03 29.21
C PRO A 488 -4.90 -24.23 28.92
N LEU A 489 -5.69 -24.15 27.84
CA LEU A 489 -6.66 -25.16 27.42
C LEU A 489 -6.32 -25.81 26.08
N GLY A 490 -5.39 -25.23 25.31
CA GLY A 490 -5.15 -25.58 23.91
C GLY A 490 -6.37 -25.31 23.03
N TRP A 491 -7.18 -24.31 23.40
CA TRP A 491 -8.37 -23.92 22.65
C TRP A 491 -8.03 -22.86 21.61
N ILE A 492 -8.93 -22.65 20.66
CA ILE A 492 -8.75 -21.64 19.61
C ILE A 492 -9.93 -20.67 19.69
N LEU A 493 -9.64 -19.40 19.90
CA LEU A 493 -10.62 -18.33 19.81
C LEU A 493 -10.67 -17.84 18.36
N VAL A 494 -11.88 -17.69 17.82
CA VAL A 494 -12.10 -17.36 16.42
C VAL A 494 -13.11 -16.23 16.28
N LEU A 495 -12.84 -15.30 15.36
CA LEU A 495 -13.77 -14.29 14.89
C LEU A 495 -13.97 -14.43 13.38
N VAL A 496 -15.23 -14.43 12.96
CA VAL A 496 -15.61 -14.55 11.54
C VAL A 496 -16.12 -13.21 11.04
N ALA A 497 -15.47 -12.69 9.99
CA ALA A 497 -15.88 -11.47 9.33
C ALA A 497 -16.16 -11.71 7.84
N PRO A 498 -17.14 -11.02 7.23
CA PRO A 498 -17.34 -11.07 5.78
C PRO A 498 -16.12 -10.50 5.05
N ASP A 499 -15.69 -11.16 3.97
CA ASP A 499 -14.62 -10.64 3.10
C ASP A 499 -15.18 -9.44 2.30
N PRO A 500 -14.63 -8.22 2.45
CA PRO A 500 -15.12 -7.03 1.76
C PRO A 500 -15.02 -7.14 0.22
N ASP A 501 -14.17 -8.02 -0.30
CA ASP A 501 -14.01 -8.27 -1.74
C ASP A 501 -14.82 -9.50 -2.22
N GLY A 502 -15.56 -10.14 -1.31
CA GLY A 502 -16.43 -11.28 -1.59
C GLY A 502 -17.70 -10.90 -2.37
N PRO A 503 -18.09 -11.64 -3.42
CA PRO A 503 -19.39 -11.46 -4.06
C PRO A 503 -20.56 -11.91 -3.17
#